data_AF-A0A2V1DWA9-F1
#
_entry.id   AF-A0A2V1DWA9-F1
#
_cell.length_a   1.000
_cell.length_b   1.000
_cell.length_c   1.000
_cell.angle_alpha   90.00
_cell.angle_beta   90.00
_cell.angle_gamma   90.00
#
_symmetry.space_group_name_H-M   'P 1'
#
loop_
_entity.id
_entity.type
_entity.pdbx_description
1 polymer ?
#
loop_
_entity_poly.entity_id
_entity_poly.type
_entity_poly.pdbx_seq_one_letter_code
_entity_poly.pdbx_strand_id
1 'polypeptide(L)'
;MALNGGTYAARAESGSVDPQYLYILPTLFEVTDETKRLAWSKASDESDDGNQMVDKDKYHAKMLIAISESFAHDPILEGITPTEFDAHCLEALRFFGLDVLGGIDGMRTSIETSGLEKGSISTALITVVDEDKARQYVKLGVKVNAITAMFSTPENLQDVVRDYGKVLELVAPENTHLYTMEQLFAPEWVGSRLHFREQVLEKYHKCVVNFALEDRKIA
;
A
#
# COMPACT_ATOMS: atom_id res chain seq x y z
N MET A 1 -19.94 22.50 -25.70
CA MET A 1 -19.56 22.51 -24.27
C MET A 1 -18.20 21.86 -24.16
N ALA A 2 -17.16 22.67 -23.91
CA ALA A 2 -15.80 22.17 -23.77
C ALA A 2 -15.62 21.64 -22.34
N LEU A 3 -15.25 20.36 -22.22
CA LEU A 3 -14.83 19.78 -20.96
C LEU A 3 -13.43 20.30 -20.68
N ASN A 4 -13.31 21.17 -19.67
CA ASN A 4 -12.04 21.55 -19.07
C ASN A 4 -11.45 20.30 -18.40
N GLY A 5 -10.65 19.54 -19.17
CA GLY A 5 -9.73 18.55 -18.63
C GLY A 5 -8.64 19.26 -17.85
N GLY A 6 -8.90 19.51 -16.57
CA GLY A 6 -7.88 19.92 -15.62
C GLY A 6 -6.84 18.82 -15.52
N THR A 7 -5.74 18.97 -16.26
CA THR A 7 -4.54 18.17 -16.11
C THR A 7 -3.95 18.44 -14.73
N TYR A 8 -4.37 17.67 -13.73
CA TYR A 8 -3.65 17.53 -12.46
C TYR A 8 -2.44 16.63 -12.69
N ALA A 9 -1.50 17.12 -13.48
CA ALA A 9 -0.14 16.66 -13.41
C ALA A 9 0.38 17.12 -12.04
N ALA A 10 0.25 16.26 -11.03
CA ALA A 10 1.06 16.36 -9.84
C ALA A 10 2.50 16.47 -10.34
N ARG A 11 3.05 17.66 -10.16
CA ARG A 11 4.40 18.05 -10.52
C ARG A 11 5.33 17.28 -9.59
N ALA A 12 5.54 16.00 -9.88
CA ALA A 12 6.67 15.26 -9.39
C ALA A 12 7.89 15.92 -10.03
N GLU A 13 8.48 16.89 -9.33
CA GLU A 13 9.76 17.44 -9.69
C GLU A 13 10.73 16.27 -9.87
N SER A 14 11.36 16.21 -11.04
CA SER A 14 12.18 15.11 -11.56
C SER A 14 13.50 14.92 -10.79
N GLY A 15 13.41 14.74 -9.47
CA GLY A 15 14.54 14.65 -8.56
C GLY A 15 14.18 14.36 -7.10
N SER A 16 12.91 14.39 -6.71
CA SER A 16 12.53 13.91 -5.37
C SER A 16 12.43 12.38 -5.40
N VAL A 17 13.50 11.71 -4.98
CA VAL A 17 13.42 10.32 -4.52
C VAL A 17 12.26 10.26 -3.53
N ASP A 18 11.29 9.40 -3.77
CA ASP A 18 10.21 9.15 -2.82
C ASP A 18 10.84 8.94 -1.44
N PRO A 19 10.61 9.82 -0.44
CA PRO A 19 11.22 9.68 0.88
C PRO A 19 10.85 8.34 1.54
N GLN A 20 9.85 7.64 0.99
CA GLN A 20 9.43 6.31 1.40
C GLN A 20 9.99 5.16 0.55
N TYR A 21 10.97 5.40 -0.32
CA TYR A 21 11.82 4.35 -0.90
C TYR A 21 12.42 3.43 0.17
N LEU A 22 12.57 3.94 1.40
CA LEU A 22 13.06 3.18 2.55
C LEU A 22 12.02 2.25 3.19
N TYR A 23 10.75 2.26 2.78
CA TYR A 23 9.75 1.32 3.33
C TYR A 23 9.66 0.06 2.47
N ILE A 24 9.75 -1.10 3.10
CA ILE A 24 9.22 -2.32 2.51
C ILE A 24 7.72 -2.32 2.77
N LEU A 25 6.97 -1.73 1.84
CA LEU A 25 5.51 -1.84 1.82
C LEU A 25 5.12 -3.29 1.54
N PRO A 26 4.00 -3.81 2.09
CA PRO A 26 3.45 -5.08 1.65
C PRO A 26 3.18 -5.02 0.15
N THR A 27 3.27 -6.14 -0.57
CA THR A 27 3.03 -6.17 -2.02
C THR A 27 1.65 -5.58 -2.37
N LEU A 28 0.64 -5.83 -1.53
CA LEU A 28 -0.74 -5.41 -1.72
C LEU A 28 -1.19 -4.41 -0.67
N PHE A 29 -2.16 -3.60 -1.05
CA PHE A 29 -2.77 -2.64 -0.13
C PHE A 29 -3.53 -3.36 0.98
N GLU A 30 -3.22 -2.97 2.23
CA GLU A 30 -3.84 -3.52 3.43
C GLU A 30 -4.20 -2.41 4.42
N VAL A 31 -5.40 -2.49 4.98
CA VAL A 31 -5.89 -1.58 6.02
C VAL A 31 -5.53 -2.07 7.44
N THR A 32 -5.52 -1.14 8.41
CA THR A 32 -5.35 -1.46 9.84
C THR A 32 -6.68 -1.87 10.48
N ASP A 33 -6.61 -2.47 11.67
CA ASP A 33 -7.80 -2.72 12.51
C ASP A 33 -8.52 -1.42 12.90
N GLU A 34 -7.80 -0.30 12.96
CA GLU A 34 -8.39 0.98 13.27
C GLU A 34 -9.31 1.47 12.15
N THR A 35 -8.91 1.32 10.89
CA THR A 35 -9.79 1.59 9.73
C THR A 35 -11.05 0.74 9.76
N LYS A 36 -10.89 -0.55 10.11
CA LYS A 36 -12.00 -1.48 10.30
C LYS A 36 -12.96 -0.98 11.39
N ARG A 37 -12.45 -0.62 12.57
CA ARG A 37 -13.27 -0.05 13.65
C ARG A 37 -13.96 1.23 13.24
N LEU A 38 -13.26 2.14 12.56
CA LEU A 38 -13.80 3.40 12.10
C LEU A 38 -14.99 3.16 11.15
N ALA A 39 -14.82 2.30 10.15
CA ALA A 39 -15.85 1.96 9.15
C ALA A 39 -17.14 1.39 9.75
N TRP A 40 -17.04 0.59 10.83
CA TRP A 40 -18.18 -0.11 11.45
C TRP A 40 -18.57 0.43 12.83
N SER A 41 -17.96 1.52 13.28
CA SER A 41 -18.36 2.18 14.52
C SER A 41 -19.82 2.64 14.41
N LYS A 42 -20.62 2.37 15.46
CA LYS A 42 -21.98 2.92 15.52
C LYS A 42 -21.89 4.45 15.47
N ALA A 43 -22.82 5.10 14.78
CA ALA A 43 -22.98 6.54 14.98
C ALA A 43 -23.23 6.74 16.48
N SER A 44 -22.44 7.59 17.13
CA SER A 44 -22.78 8.07 18.47
C SER A 44 -24.17 8.69 18.35
N ASP A 45 -25.12 8.25 19.18
CA ASP A 45 -26.55 8.64 19.19
C ASP A 45 -26.78 10.14 19.52
N GLU A 46 -25.85 11.03 19.21
CA GLU A 46 -25.91 12.43 19.58
C GLU A 46 -26.09 13.33 18.34
N SER A 47 -27.27 13.97 18.32
CA SER A 47 -27.75 15.10 17.51
C SER A 47 -28.47 14.78 16.18
N ASP A 48 -29.79 14.70 16.34
CA ASP A 48 -30.85 14.87 15.35
C ASP A 48 -30.87 16.32 14.83
N ASP A 49 -29.83 16.72 14.08
CA ASP A 49 -29.77 18.04 13.47
C ASP A 49 -29.27 17.94 12.03
N GLY A 50 -30.05 17.28 11.18
CA GLY A 50 -30.22 17.54 9.74
C GLY A 50 -29.00 17.53 8.82
N ASN A 51 -27.78 17.32 9.30
CA ASN A 51 -26.58 17.39 8.50
C ASN A 51 -26.22 15.99 8.02
N GLN A 52 -26.76 15.65 6.86
CA GLN A 52 -26.48 14.46 6.05
C GLN A 52 -25.03 14.37 5.55
N MET A 53 -24.07 15.02 6.22
CA MET A 53 -22.67 14.60 6.20
C MET A 53 -22.63 13.25 6.91
N VAL A 54 -22.91 12.19 6.14
CA VAL A 54 -22.39 10.86 6.41
C VAL A 54 -20.96 11.08 6.91
N ASP A 55 -20.68 10.66 8.13
CA ASP A 55 -19.39 10.83 8.78
C ASP A 55 -18.30 10.47 7.77
N LYS A 56 -17.65 11.51 7.21
CA LYS A 56 -16.82 11.37 6.00
C LYS A 56 -15.69 10.39 6.25
N ASP A 57 -15.23 10.33 7.50
CA ASP A 57 -14.19 9.43 7.96
C ASP A 57 -14.65 7.98 7.87
N LYS A 58 -15.90 7.67 8.26
CA LYS A 58 -16.49 6.34 8.09
C LYS A 58 -16.68 5.99 6.63
N TYR A 59 -17.16 6.93 5.83
CA TYR A 59 -17.34 6.71 4.39
C TYR A 59 -16.02 6.39 3.70
N HIS A 60 -14.99 7.20 3.92
CA HIS A 60 -13.66 6.96 3.36
C HIS A 60 -13.03 5.68 3.92
N ALA A 61 -13.22 5.35 5.21
CA ALA A 61 -12.71 4.10 5.78
C ALA A 61 -13.34 2.88 5.09
N LYS A 62 -14.64 2.94 4.80
CA LYS A 62 -15.33 1.91 4.02
C LYS A 62 -14.80 1.80 2.59
N MET A 63 -14.51 2.93 1.94
CA MET A 63 -13.86 2.93 0.62
C MET A 63 -12.45 2.32 0.66
N LEU A 64 -11.64 2.61 1.69
CA LEU A 64 -10.33 1.95 1.84
C LEU A 64 -10.45 0.42 2.00
N ILE A 65 -11.45 -0.03 2.76
CA ILE A 65 -11.73 -1.45 2.94
C ILE A 65 -12.17 -2.08 1.60
N ALA A 66 -13.00 -1.36 0.82
CA ALA A 66 -13.41 -1.78 -0.51
C ALA A 66 -12.21 -2.00 -1.45
N ILE A 67 -11.23 -1.10 -1.40
CA ILE A 67 -9.96 -1.20 -2.14
C ILE A 67 -9.12 -2.40 -1.67
N SER A 68 -9.15 -2.73 -0.37
CA SER A 68 -8.29 -3.77 0.20
C SER A 68 -8.81 -5.19 0.05
N GLU A 69 -10.13 -5.41 0.05
CA GLU A 69 -10.72 -6.77 0.12
C GLU A 69 -11.58 -7.13 -1.10
N SER A 70 -11.59 -6.31 -2.16
CA SER A 70 -12.35 -6.54 -3.40
C SER A 70 -13.83 -6.83 -3.16
N PHE A 71 -14.53 -5.83 -2.62
CA PHE A 71 -15.95 -5.96 -2.37
C PHE A 71 -16.78 -5.88 -3.65
N ALA A 72 -17.01 -7.02 -4.29
CA ALA A 72 -17.97 -7.13 -5.39
C ALA A 72 -19.44 -6.92 -4.93
N HIS A 73 -19.72 -6.87 -3.61
CA HIS A 73 -21.07 -6.96 -3.05
C HIS A 73 -21.35 -6.08 -1.82
N ASP A 74 -20.61 -5.00 -1.57
CA ASP A 74 -20.93 -4.09 -0.45
C ASP A 74 -22.16 -3.21 -0.79
N PRO A 75 -23.19 -3.13 0.08
CA PRO A 75 -24.34 -2.23 -0.09
C PRO A 75 -23.98 -0.75 -0.30
N ILE A 76 -22.79 -0.32 0.15
CA ILE A 76 -22.29 1.04 -0.07
C ILE A 76 -22.08 1.33 -1.57
N LEU A 77 -21.90 0.28 -2.38
CA LEU A 77 -21.72 0.37 -3.82
C LEU A 77 -23.05 0.37 -4.58
N GLU A 78 -24.19 0.21 -3.89
CA GLU A 78 -25.50 0.21 -4.53
C GLU A 78 -25.80 1.59 -5.15
N GLY A 79 -25.93 1.63 -6.46
CA GLY A 79 -26.19 2.85 -7.22
C GLY A 79 -24.94 3.67 -7.60
N ILE A 80 -23.74 3.23 -7.23
CA ILE A 80 -22.48 3.86 -7.64
C ILE A 80 -22.02 3.21 -8.96
N THR A 81 -21.74 4.02 -9.98
CA THR A 81 -21.14 3.52 -11.23
C THR A 81 -19.67 3.14 -11.02
N PRO A 82 -19.09 2.24 -11.82
CA PRO A 82 -17.66 1.89 -11.69
C PRO A 82 -16.71 3.10 -11.74
N THR A 83 -17.04 4.12 -12.54
CA THR A 83 -16.23 5.35 -12.61
C THR A 83 -16.35 6.22 -11.36
N GLU A 84 -17.53 6.31 -10.77
CA GLU A 84 -17.72 7.02 -9.50
C GLU A 84 -17.04 6.28 -8.35
N PHE A 85 -17.08 4.95 -8.36
CA PHE A 85 -16.35 4.11 -7.41
C PHE A 85 -14.85 4.43 -7.44
N ASP A 86 -14.26 4.49 -8.64
CA ASP A 86 -12.83 4.83 -8.77
C ASP A 86 -12.52 6.22 -8.19
N ALA A 87 -13.40 7.20 -8.42
CA ALA A 87 -13.21 8.55 -7.89
C ALA A 87 -13.28 8.57 -6.36
N HIS A 88 -14.24 7.85 -5.76
CA HIS A 88 -14.41 7.76 -4.31
C HIS A 88 -13.27 7.01 -3.62
N CYS A 89 -12.75 5.96 -4.24
CA CYS A 89 -11.57 5.25 -3.75
C CYS A 89 -10.33 6.15 -3.76
N LEU A 90 -10.10 6.91 -4.84
CA LEU A 90 -9.01 7.87 -4.89
C LEU A 90 -9.17 9.00 -3.87
N GLU A 91 -10.38 9.52 -3.69
CA GLU A 91 -10.70 10.51 -2.66
C GLU A 91 -10.40 9.97 -1.26
N ALA A 92 -10.79 8.72 -0.97
CA ALA A 92 -10.52 8.08 0.31
C ALA A 92 -9.02 7.88 0.58
N LEU A 93 -8.25 7.43 -0.42
CA LEU A 93 -6.80 7.33 -0.31
C LEU A 93 -6.18 8.70 0.05
N ARG A 94 -6.56 9.76 -0.67
CA ARG A 94 -6.11 11.13 -0.41
C ARG A 94 -6.53 11.64 0.95
N PHE A 95 -7.75 11.31 1.36
CA PHE A 95 -8.23 11.63 2.68
C PHE A 95 -7.31 11.07 3.77
N PHE A 96 -6.80 9.86 3.60
CA PHE A 96 -5.88 9.23 4.56
C PHE A 96 -4.39 9.46 4.27
N GLY A 97 -4.04 10.45 3.46
CA GLY A 97 -2.64 10.81 3.24
C GLY A 97 -1.92 9.93 2.21
N LEU A 98 -2.66 9.30 1.31
CA LEU A 98 -2.14 8.50 0.20
C LEU A 98 -2.54 9.09 -1.14
N ASP A 99 -1.81 8.78 -2.20
CA ASP A 99 -2.23 9.08 -3.57
C ASP A 99 -1.85 7.91 -4.48
N VAL A 100 -2.44 7.89 -5.67
CA VAL A 100 -2.11 6.88 -6.68
C VAL A 100 -1.45 7.56 -7.86
N LEU A 101 -0.31 7.03 -8.28
CA LEU A 101 0.36 7.43 -9.49
C LEU A 101 -0.57 7.26 -10.69
N GLY A 102 -0.73 8.30 -11.50
CA GLY A 102 -1.66 8.30 -12.63
C GLY A 102 -3.12 8.52 -12.23
N GLY A 103 -3.40 8.78 -10.94
CA GLY A 103 -4.74 9.10 -10.43
C GLY A 103 -5.73 7.95 -10.66
N ILE A 104 -6.91 8.29 -11.18
CA ILE A 104 -8.00 7.34 -11.42
C ILE A 104 -7.56 6.25 -12.41
N ASP A 105 -6.89 6.62 -13.51
CA ASP A 105 -6.48 5.67 -14.54
C ASP A 105 -5.42 4.70 -14.01
N GLY A 106 -4.47 5.19 -13.22
CA GLY A 106 -3.47 4.33 -12.57
C GLY A 106 -4.08 3.38 -11.55
N MET A 107 -5.07 3.86 -10.78
CA MET A 107 -5.80 3.01 -9.83
C MET A 107 -6.61 1.93 -10.55
N ARG A 108 -7.38 2.29 -11.57
CA ARG A 108 -8.15 1.33 -12.39
C ARG A 108 -7.25 0.29 -13.03
N THR A 109 -6.15 0.75 -13.64
CA THR A 109 -5.14 -0.14 -14.22
C THR A 109 -4.65 -1.12 -13.16
N SER A 110 -4.31 -0.65 -11.95
CA SER A 110 -3.83 -1.52 -10.88
C SER A 110 -4.86 -2.56 -10.45
N ILE A 111 -6.14 -2.17 -10.32
CA ILE A 111 -7.23 -3.09 -9.97
C ILE A 111 -7.38 -4.16 -11.07
N GLU A 112 -7.42 -3.74 -12.33
CA GLU A 112 -7.61 -4.63 -13.48
C GLU A 112 -6.42 -5.57 -13.71
N THR A 113 -5.19 -5.05 -13.60
CA THR A 113 -3.97 -5.82 -13.81
C THR A 113 -3.67 -6.75 -12.65
N SER A 114 -4.08 -6.38 -11.42
CA SER A 114 -3.81 -7.15 -10.21
C SER A 114 -4.15 -8.63 -10.40
N GLY A 115 -5.19 -8.95 -11.20
CA GLY A 115 -5.59 -10.34 -11.49
C GLY A 115 -5.85 -11.16 -10.22
N LEU A 116 -5.89 -10.47 -9.07
CA LEU A 116 -5.85 -11.06 -7.77
C LEU A 116 -7.26 -11.47 -7.42
N GLU A 117 -7.42 -12.73 -7.00
CA GLU A 117 -8.67 -13.23 -6.41
C GLU A 117 -9.15 -12.39 -5.19
N LYS A 118 -8.32 -11.45 -4.72
CA LYS A 118 -8.57 -10.51 -3.62
C LYS A 118 -8.71 -9.03 -4.05
N GLY A 119 -8.63 -8.72 -5.34
CA GLY A 119 -8.80 -7.37 -5.95
C GLY A 119 -8.30 -6.18 -5.13
N SER A 120 -7.06 -6.28 -4.66
CA SER A 120 -6.34 -5.20 -3.96
C SER A 120 -5.35 -4.52 -4.90
N ILE A 121 -5.15 -3.21 -4.74
CA ILE A 121 -4.20 -2.44 -5.55
C ILE A 121 -2.75 -2.71 -5.15
N SER A 122 -1.85 -2.61 -6.12
CA SER A 122 -0.41 -2.69 -5.90
C SER A 122 0.08 -1.47 -5.13
N THR A 123 0.80 -1.69 -4.02
CA THR A 123 1.41 -0.58 -3.26
C THR A 123 2.56 0.09 -4.00
N ALA A 124 3.06 -0.51 -5.09
CA ALA A 124 4.08 0.09 -5.92
C ALA A 124 3.61 1.40 -6.58
N LEU A 125 2.31 1.52 -6.85
CA LEU A 125 1.68 2.70 -7.44
C LEU A 125 1.18 3.72 -6.41
N ILE A 126 1.24 3.38 -5.12
CA ILE A 126 0.80 4.26 -4.04
C ILE A 126 1.94 5.18 -3.62
N THR A 127 1.66 6.47 -3.57
CA THR A 127 2.52 7.49 -2.98
C THR A 127 1.97 7.85 -1.60
N VAL A 128 2.84 7.92 -0.60
CA VAL A 128 2.46 8.39 0.74
C VAL A 128 2.70 9.90 0.81
N VAL A 129 1.61 10.65 0.92
CA VAL A 129 1.60 12.12 0.97
C VAL A 129 1.73 12.62 2.40
N ASP A 130 1.08 11.94 3.35
CA ASP A 130 1.14 12.21 4.79
C ASP A 130 1.32 10.89 5.54
N GLU A 131 2.55 10.63 5.98
CA GLU A 131 2.95 9.38 6.62
C GLU A 131 2.26 9.16 7.96
N ASP A 132 2.22 10.20 8.81
CA ASP A 132 1.69 10.12 10.17
C ASP A 132 0.20 9.85 10.14
N LYS A 133 -0.50 10.41 9.15
CA LYS A 133 -1.90 10.11 8.89
C LYS A 133 -2.08 8.70 8.32
N ALA A 134 -1.38 8.39 7.23
CA ALA A 134 -1.57 7.13 6.51
C ALA A 134 -1.29 5.90 7.38
N ARG A 135 -0.28 5.95 8.26
CA ARG A 135 0.09 4.84 9.14
C ARG A 135 -1.01 4.45 10.15
N GLN A 136 -1.91 5.37 10.48
CA GLN A 136 -3.03 5.07 11.38
C GLN A 136 -4.04 4.14 10.72
N TYR A 137 -4.20 4.25 9.40
CA TYR A 137 -5.29 3.63 8.65
C TYR A 137 -4.85 2.52 7.69
N VAL A 138 -3.60 2.56 7.25
CA VAL A 138 -3.05 1.64 6.25
C VAL A 138 -1.73 1.07 6.75
N LYS A 139 -1.49 -0.20 6.44
CA LYS A 139 -0.21 -0.85 6.73
C LYS A 139 0.85 -0.38 5.73
N LEU A 140 1.56 0.69 6.08
CA LEU A 140 2.69 1.23 5.31
C LEU A 140 3.97 0.37 5.38
N GLY A 141 3.85 -0.91 5.72
CA GLY A 141 4.97 -1.82 5.82
C GLY A 141 5.99 -1.38 6.87
N VAL A 142 7.26 -1.64 6.63
CA VAL A 142 8.31 -1.40 7.63
C VAL A 142 9.45 -0.57 7.05
N LYS A 143 9.86 0.46 7.81
CA LYS A 143 10.95 1.35 7.45
C LYS A 143 12.32 0.67 7.60
N VAL A 144 12.98 0.47 6.47
CA VAL A 144 14.39 0.10 6.35
C VAL A 144 15.20 1.39 6.29
N ASN A 145 15.48 1.99 7.45
CA ASN A 145 16.56 2.97 7.53
C ASN A 145 17.64 2.46 8.49
N ALA A 146 18.81 3.10 8.51
CA ALA A 146 19.87 2.73 9.44
C ALA A 146 19.53 2.98 10.93
N ILE A 147 18.40 3.64 11.22
CA ILE A 147 17.99 4.12 12.55
C ILE A 147 17.00 3.14 13.20
N THR A 148 16.02 2.63 12.45
CA THR A 148 15.26 1.45 12.80
C THR A 148 16.12 0.26 12.41
N ALA A 149 16.89 -0.25 13.36
CA ALA A 149 17.54 -1.55 13.33
C ALA A 149 16.51 -2.62 12.95
N MET A 150 16.14 -2.69 11.67
CA MET A 150 14.86 -3.30 11.31
C MET A 150 14.88 -4.78 11.62
N PHE A 151 16.09 -5.34 11.77
CA PHE A 151 16.38 -6.38 12.73
C PHE A 151 17.74 -6.07 13.35
N SER A 152 17.87 -6.15 14.67
CA SER A 152 19.16 -6.13 15.36
C SER A 152 20.11 -7.16 14.74
N THR A 153 21.43 -7.03 14.92
CA THR A 153 22.36 -8.09 14.52
C THR A 153 21.85 -9.40 15.10
N PRO A 154 21.38 -10.34 14.26
CA PRO A 154 20.69 -11.52 14.75
C PRO A 154 21.69 -12.35 15.55
N GLU A 155 21.28 -12.81 16.73
CA GLU A 155 22.18 -13.53 17.64
C GLU A 155 22.29 -15.01 17.28
N ASN A 156 21.28 -15.55 16.59
CA ASN A 156 21.17 -16.96 16.24
C ASN A 156 20.40 -17.15 14.92
N LEU A 157 20.48 -18.38 14.38
CA LEU A 157 19.82 -18.74 13.11
C LEU A 157 18.29 -18.59 13.17
N GLN A 158 17.64 -18.88 14.31
CA GLN A 158 16.19 -18.76 14.42
C GLN A 158 15.73 -17.31 14.23
N ASP A 159 16.47 -16.35 14.79
CA ASP A 159 16.18 -14.92 14.62
C ASP A 159 16.28 -14.51 13.14
N VAL A 160 17.36 -14.89 12.44
CA VAL A 160 17.51 -14.57 11.01
C VAL A 160 16.39 -15.17 10.16
N VAL A 161 16.01 -16.42 10.43
CA VAL A 161 14.95 -17.11 9.67
C VAL A 161 13.60 -16.45 9.90
N ARG A 162 13.28 -16.08 11.15
CA ARG A 162 12.05 -15.34 11.49
C ARG A 162 12.00 -14.01 10.75
N ASP A 163 13.11 -13.29 10.75
CA ASP A 163 13.19 -11.95 10.17
C ASP A 163 13.15 -12.00 8.64
N TYR A 164 13.82 -12.99 8.03
CA TYR A 164 13.68 -13.31 6.61
C TYR A 164 12.24 -13.69 6.26
N GLY A 165 11.54 -14.46 7.09
CA GLY A 165 10.13 -14.79 6.89
C GLY A 165 9.24 -13.54 6.78
N LYS A 166 9.44 -12.57 7.67
CA LYS A 166 8.70 -11.28 7.61
C LYS A 166 9.03 -10.47 6.35
N VAL A 167 10.30 -10.40 5.97
CA VAL A 167 10.72 -9.72 4.74
C VAL A 167 10.13 -10.42 3.51
N LEU A 168 10.14 -11.75 3.52
CA LEU A 168 9.53 -12.55 2.47
C LEU A 168 8.03 -12.28 2.40
N GLU A 169 7.28 -12.26 3.50
CA GLU A 169 5.85 -11.91 3.48
C GLU A 169 5.58 -10.51 2.89
N LEU A 170 6.46 -9.54 3.15
CA LEU A 170 6.30 -8.17 2.65
C LEU A 170 6.71 -8.01 1.17
N VAL A 171 7.68 -8.80 0.71
CA VAL A 171 8.32 -8.67 -0.62
C VAL A 171 7.90 -9.78 -1.59
N ALA A 172 7.30 -10.86 -1.09
CA ALA A 172 7.15 -12.10 -1.84
C ALA A 172 6.50 -11.84 -3.20
N PRO A 173 7.11 -12.37 -4.27
CA PRO A 173 6.74 -12.10 -5.64
C PRO A 173 5.55 -12.97 -6.05
N GLU A 174 4.48 -12.99 -5.27
CA GLU A 174 3.32 -13.83 -5.60
C GLU A 174 2.69 -13.45 -6.96
N ASN A 175 3.02 -12.27 -7.52
CA ASN A 175 2.61 -11.89 -8.87
C ASN A 175 3.67 -11.07 -9.64
N THR A 176 4.76 -11.72 -10.07
CA THR A 176 5.78 -11.10 -10.95
C THR A 176 5.25 -10.66 -12.32
N HIS A 177 4.08 -11.14 -12.74
CA HIS A 177 3.47 -10.80 -14.03
C HIS A 177 2.91 -9.36 -14.10
N LEU A 178 2.72 -8.70 -12.96
CA LEU A 178 2.26 -7.32 -12.87
C LEU A 178 3.30 -6.28 -13.30
N TYR A 179 4.58 -6.64 -13.18
CA TYR A 179 5.67 -5.68 -13.32
C TYR A 179 5.95 -5.25 -14.76
N THR A 180 5.60 -6.06 -15.76
CA THR A 180 6.03 -5.81 -17.15
C THR A 180 5.34 -4.63 -17.82
N MET A 181 4.07 -4.35 -17.49
CA MET A 181 3.32 -3.22 -18.08
C MET A 181 3.47 -1.94 -17.26
N GLU A 182 3.49 -2.04 -15.92
CA GLU A 182 3.66 -0.89 -15.03
C GLU A 182 5.06 -0.27 -15.16
N GLN A 183 6.12 -1.07 -15.34
CA GLN A 183 7.50 -0.57 -15.46
C GLN A 183 7.79 0.21 -16.74
N LEU A 184 7.04 0.01 -17.83
CA LEU A 184 7.31 0.67 -19.12
C LEU A 184 6.95 2.16 -19.12
N PHE A 185 6.04 2.58 -18.25
CA PHE A 185 5.54 3.96 -18.17
C PHE A 185 5.59 4.55 -16.75
N ALA A 186 5.99 3.77 -15.74
CA ALA A 186 6.14 4.28 -14.39
C ALA A 186 7.34 5.24 -14.28
N PRO A 187 7.24 6.26 -13.41
CA PRO A 187 8.39 7.04 -12.99
C PRO A 187 9.53 6.16 -12.48
N GLU A 188 10.76 6.64 -12.65
CA GLU A 188 12.00 5.95 -12.26
C GLU A 188 12.01 5.45 -10.80
N TRP A 189 11.32 6.18 -9.90
CA TRP A 189 11.24 5.80 -8.48
C TRP A 189 10.46 4.50 -8.25
N VAL A 190 9.49 4.13 -9.11
CA VAL A 190 8.75 2.87 -8.99
C VAL A 190 9.68 1.70 -9.26
N GLY A 191 10.45 1.76 -10.36
CA GLY A 191 11.49 0.77 -10.65
C GLY A 191 12.52 0.69 -9.53
N SER A 192 12.92 1.85 -8.98
CA SER A 192 13.80 1.92 -7.82
C SER A 192 13.19 1.19 -6.61
N ARG A 193 11.92 1.44 -6.25
CA ARG A 193 11.24 0.77 -5.11
C ARG A 193 11.18 -0.74 -5.29
N LEU A 194 10.89 -1.22 -6.50
CA LEU A 194 10.88 -2.65 -6.80
C LEU A 194 12.28 -3.26 -6.66
N HIS A 195 13.29 -2.59 -7.21
CA HIS A 195 14.67 -3.03 -7.09
C HIS A 195 15.15 -3.04 -5.63
N PHE A 196 14.75 -2.05 -4.83
CA PHE A 196 15.04 -2.01 -3.39
C PHE A 196 14.48 -3.22 -2.66
N ARG A 197 13.22 -3.60 -2.94
CA ARG A 197 12.60 -4.79 -2.36
C ARG A 197 13.41 -6.05 -2.67
N GLU A 198 13.82 -6.23 -3.93
CA GLU A 198 14.68 -7.35 -4.34
C GLU A 198 16.03 -7.35 -3.60
N GLN A 199 16.71 -6.21 -3.53
CA GLN A 199 17.98 -6.07 -2.82
C GLN A 199 17.84 -6.42 -1.33
N VAL A 200 16.77 -5.97 -0.69
CA VAL A 200 16.53 -6.29 0.72
C VAL A 200 16.28 -7.79 0.89
N LEU A 201 15.43 -8.39 0.06
CA LEU A 201 15.17 -9.83 0.11
C LEU A 201 16.46 -10.64 -0.08
N GLU A 202 17.27 -10.30 -1.09
CA GLU A 202 18.55 -10.96 -1.36
C GLU A 202 19.53 -10.81 -0.18
N LYS A 203 19.58 -9.63 0.44
CA LYS A 203 20.42 -9.38 1.62
C LYS A 203 20.05 -10.31 2.78
N TYR A 204 18.75 -10.43 3.11
CA TYR A 204 18.34 -11.31 4.20
C TYR A 204 18.52 -12.79 3.86
N HIS A 205 18.28 -13.18 2.60
CA HIS A 205 18.57 -14.54 2.15
C HIS A 205 20.05 -14.89 2.35
N LYS A 206 20.98 -14.00 1.98
CA LYS A 206 22.42 -14.17 2.22
C LYS A 206 22.75 -14.28 3.71
N CYS A 207 22.12 -13.47 4.57
CA CYS A 207 22.29 -13.57 6.02
C CYS A 207 21.88 -14.96 6.54
N VAL A 208 20.71 -15.48 6.14
CA VAL A 208 20.24 -16.81 6.56
C VAL A 208 21.24 -17.89 6.15
N VAL A 209 21.69 -17.85 4.89
CA VAL A 209 22.66 -18.83 4.36
C VAL A 209 23.97 -18.78 5.15
N ASN A 210 24.50 -17.58 5.43
CA ASN A 210 25.75 -17.44 6.17
C ASN A 210 25.66 -17.99 7.61
N PHE A 211 24.60 -17.65 8.34
CA PHE A 211 24.37 -18.18 9.69
C PHE A 211 24.23 -19.70 9.70
N ALA A 212 23.50 -20.26 8.74
CA ALA A 212 23.34 -21.71 8.62
C ALA A 212 24.66 -22.43 8.32
N LEU A 213 25.58 -21.79 7.58
CA LEU A 213 26.91 -22.33 7.31
C LEU A 213 27.85 -22.20 8.50
N GLU A 214 27.74 -21.14 9.31
CA GLU A 214 28.53 -20.96 10.53
C GLU A 214 28.11 -21.91 11.64
N ASP A 215 26.81 -22.09 11.87
CA ASP A 215 26.27 -23.01 12.88
C ASP A 215 26.72 -24.46 12.64
N ARG A 216 26.73 -24.89 11.36
CA ARG A 216 27.25 -26.21 10.95
C ARG A 216 28.74 -26.42 11.17
N LYS A 217 29.55 -25.37 11.32
CA LYS A 217 30.98 -25.49 11.62
C LYS A 217 31.27 -25.63 13.11
N ILE A 218 30.29 -25.26 13.94
CA ILE A 218 30.40 -25.27 15.40
C ILE A 218 29.83 -26.58 15.99
N ALA A 219 28.86 -27.20 15.31
CA ALA A 219 28.28 -28.51 15.64
C ALA A 219 29.15 -29.69 15.18
#